data_AF-A0A951XNF9-F1
#
_entry.id   AF-A0A951XNF9-F1
#
_cell.length_a   1.000
_cell.length_b   1.000
_cell.length_c   1.000
_cell.angle_alpha   90.00
_cell.angle_beta   90.00
_cell.angle_gamma   90.00
#
_symmetry.space_group_name_H-M   'P 1'
#
loop_
_entity.id
_entity.type
_entity.pdbx_description
1 polymer ?
#
loop_
_entity_poly.entity_id
_entity_poly.type
_entity_poly.pdbx_seq_one_letter_code
_entity_poly.pdbx_strand_id
1 'polypeptide(L)'
;MPVAGDCALFREGGEGAILKTPTYWLKATIVDIYRRPHRMELCPNPGKPRARYDRADWRRLADAWPCVRDPAQVREVEAIRMRLRVDSWDTPWSRQHGHGGWLFRGHFLDTELKAGVIIDVDGSLLERCEALP
;
A
#
# COMPACT_ATOMS: atom_id res chain seq x y z
N MET A 1 11.67 -11.09 -12.12
CA MET A 1 10.43 -10.29 -12.17
C MET A 1 9.36 -11.08 -11.45
N PRO A 2 8.43 -10.44 -10.72
CA PRO A 2 7.33 -11.16 -10.08
C PRO A 2 6.43 -11.82 -11.14
N VAL A 3 5.84 -12.96 -10.79
CA VAL A 3 4.86 -13.70 -11.61
C VAL A 3 3.64 -14.08 -10.78
N ALA A 4 2.55 -14.47 -11.46
CA ALA A 4 1.41 -15.05 -10.75
C ALA A 4 1.82 -16.30 -9.98
N GLY A 5 1.33 -16.45 -8.76
CA GLY A 5 1.73 -17.47 -7.79
C GLY A 5 2.83 -17.02 -6.83
N ASP A 6 3.58 -15.95 -7.15
CA ASP A 6 4.59 -15.43 -6.24
C ASP A 6 3.95 -14.81 -4.99
N CYS A 7 4.72 -14.84 -3.90
CA CYS A 7 4.36 -14.18 -2.66
C CYS A 7 4.75 -12.69 -2.71
N ALA A 8 3.79 -11.84 -2.37
CA ALA A 8 3.95 -10.39 -2.24
C ALA A 8 3.65 -9.95 -0.80
N LEU A 9 4.42 -8.95 -0.35
CA LEU A 9 4.30 -8.37 0.97
C LEU A 9 4.12 -6.86 0.85
N PHE A 10 3.02 -6.35 1.39
CA PHE A 10 2.83 -4.93 1.62
C PHE A 10 3.18 -4.63 3.08
N ARG A 11 3.99 -3.62 3.34
CA ARG A 11 4.38 -3.21 4.70
C ARG A 11 4.04 -1.75 4.95
N GLU A 12 3.59 -1.47 6.16
CA GLU A 12 3.29 -0.10 6.61
C GLU A 12 3.67 0.09 8.09
N GLY A 13 3.94 1.34 8.47
CA GLY A 13 4.36 1.71 9.81
C GLY A 13 5.88 1.75 9.97
N GLY A 14 6.35 1.98 11.21
CA GLY A 14 7.77 2.22 11.50
C GLY A 14 8.20 3.69 11.40
N GLU A 15 7.27 4.64 11.28
CA GLU A 15 7.56 6.09 11.28
C GLU A 15 7.68 6.65 12.73
N GLY A 16 8.47 6.02 13.59
CA GLY A 16 8.78 6.50 14.94
C GLY A 16 10.29 6.62 15.17
N ALA A 17 10.73 7.62 15.94
CA ALA A 17 12.16 7.86 16.23
C ALA A 17 12.88 6.67 16.92
N ILE A 18 12.12 5.71 17.47
CA ILE A 18 12.61 4.58 18.27
C ILE A 18 12.34 3.22 17.59
N LEU A 19 11.24 3.07 16.87
CA LEU A 19 10.86 1.83 16.16
C LEU A 19 10.97 2.05 14.65
N LYS A 20 12.07 1.56 14.07
CA LYS A 20 12.39 1.67 12.63
C LYS A 20 11.86 0.51 11.78
N THR A 21 11.30 -0.52 12.39
CA THR A 21 10.83 -1.73 11.71
C THR A 21 9.35 -1.58 11.32
N PRO A 22 8.95 -1.90 10.08
CA PRO A 22 7.53 -1.88 9.69
C PRO A 22 6.73 -2.78 10.64
N THR A 23 5.71 -2.21 11.27
CA THR A 23 4.97 -2.85 12.36
C THR A 23 3.78 -3.66 11.82
N TYR A 24 3.28 -3.30 10.65
CA TYR A 24 2.08 -3.88 10.05
C TYR A 24 2.36 -4.35 8.64
N TRP A 25 1.62 -5.37 8.23
CA TRP A 25 1.89 -6.05 6.98
C TRP A 25 0.66 -6.75 6.43
N LEU A 26 0.65 -6.94 5.12
CA LEU A 26 -0.30 -7.78 4.40
C LEU A 26 0.50 -8.70 3.48
N LYS A 27 0.33 -10.00 3.67
CA LYS A 27 0.91 -11.06 2.85
C LYS A 27 -0.17 -11.59 1.91
N ALA A 28 0.19 -11.70 0.65
CA ALA A 28 -0.74 -12.13 -0.39
C ALA A 28 -0.01 -12.90 -1.50
N THR A 29 -0.79 -13.64 -2.27
CA THR A 29 -0.35 -14.31 -3.49
C THR A 29 -0.72 -13.46 -4.69
N ILE A 30 0.23 -13.21 -5.59
CA ILE A 30 -0.04 -12.51 -6.85
C ILE A 30 -0.93 -13.40 -7.72
N VAL A 31 -2.08 -12.88 -8.16
CA VAL A 31 -2.97 -13.61 -9.08
C VAL A 31 -2.90 -13.08 -10.51
N ASP A 32 -2.56 -11.80 -10.68
CA ASP A 32 -2.42 -11.17 -11.98
C ASP A 32 -1.46 -9.97 -11.92
N ILE A 33 -0.77 -9.70 -13.01
CA ILE A 33 0.14 -8.56 -13.17
C ILE A 33 -0.19 -7.90 -14.50
N TYR A 34 -0.51 -6.61 -14.45
CA TYR A 34 -0.88 -5.86 -15.64
C TYR A 34 -0.26 -4.46 -15.64
N ARG A 35 -0.15 -3.87 -16.82
CA ARG A 35 0.28 -2.48 -17.00
C ARG A 35 -0.92 -1.62 -17.32
N ARG A 36 -0.89 -0.38 -16.85
CA ARG A 36 -1.87 0.63 -17.22
C ARG A 36 -1.18 1.97 -17.45
N PRO A 37 -1.67 2.77 -18.41
CA PRO A 37 -1.33 4.18 -18.47
C PRO A 37 -1.70 4.86 -17.15
N HIS A 38 -0.77 5.65 -16.63
CA HIS A 38 -0.95 6.45 -15.43
C HIS A 38 -0.17 7.75 -15.54
N ARG A 39 -0.83 8.85 -15.19
CA ARG A 39 -0.20 10.16 -15.12
C ARG A 39 0.29 10.40 -13.69
N MET A 40 1.60 10.48 -13.50
CA MET A 40 2.19 10.79 -12.20
C MET A 40 2.01 12.27 -11.88
N GLU A 41 0.83 12.62 -11.41
CA GLU A 41 0.52 13.97 -10.92
C GLU A 41 1.15 14.25 -9.55
N LEU A 42 0.99 15.48 -9.06
CA LEU A 42 1.39 15.83 -7.70
C LEU A 42 0.64 14.98 -6.66
N CYS A 43 1.37 14.46 -5.68
CA CYS A 43 0.79 13.71 -4.59
C CYS A 43 -0.24 14.56 -3.82
N PRO A 44 -1.45 14.02 -3.55
CA PRO A 44 -2.46 14.72 -2.78
C PRO A 44 -1.91 15.21 -1.43
N ASN A 45 -2.11 16.49 -1.14
CA ASN A 45 -1.75 17.10 0.12
C ASN A 45 -3.01 17.69 0.79
N PRO A 46 -3.57 17.03 1.81
CA PRO A 46 -4.76 17.52 2.52
C PRO A 46 -4.47 18.70 3.47
N GLY A 47 -3.25 19.27 3.47
CA GLY A 47 -2.91 20.43 4.29
C GLY A 47 -2.73 20.13 5.78
N LYS A 48 -2.58 18.84 6.14
CA LYS A 48 -2.38 18.37 7.52
C LYS A 48 -1.23 17.36 7.58
N PRO A 49 -0.60 17.16 8.76
CA PRO A 49 0.42 16.12 8.92
C PRO A 49 -0.15 14.72 8.65
N ARG A 50 0.67 13.78 8.15
CA ARG A 50 0.28 12.38 7.90
C ARG A 50 -0.36 11.69 9.11
N ALA A 51 0.11 12.00 10.32
CA ALA A 51 -0.47 11.50 11.56
C ALA A 51 -1.95 11.92 11.79
N ARG A 52 -2.49 12.84 11.00
CA ARG A 52 -3.91 13.27 11.04
C ARG A 52 -4.68 12.87 9.79
N TYR A 53 -4.11 12.04 8.92
CA TYR A 53 -4.81 11.54 7.74
C TYR A 53 -5.96 10.62 8.18
N ASP A 54 -7.12 10.85 7.59
CA ASP A 54 -8.26 9.95 7.72
C ASP A 54 -8.28 8.96 6.53
N ARG A 55 -9.30 8.09 6.51
CA ARG A 55 -9.45 7.06 5.48
C ARG A 55 -9.57 7.67 4.07
N ALA A 56 -10.25 8.80 3.93
CA ALA A 56 -10.43 9.46 2.64
C ALA A 56 -9.11 10.08 2.14
N ASP A 57 -8.26 10.58 3.03
CA ASP A 57 -6.92 11.04 2.67
C ASP A 57 -6.03 9.91 2.15
N TRP A 58 -6.00 8.79 2.88
CA TRP A 58 -5.24 7.62 2.46
C TRP A 58 -5.75 7.05 1.14
N ARG A 59 -7.07 7.03 0.95
CA ARG A 59 -7.67 6.59 -0.30
C ARG A 59 -7.28 7.48 -1.47
N ARG A 60 -7.37 8.80 -1.31
CA ARG A 60 -6.93 9.75 -2.36
C ARG A 60 -5.46 9.58 -2.71
N LEU A 61 -4.61 9.38 -1.70
CA LEU A 61 -3.18 9.13 -1.94
C LEU A 61 -2.96 7.82 -2.71
N ALA A 62 -3.69 6.76 -2.36
CA ALA A 62 -3.59 5.46 -3.02
C ALA A 62 -4.05 5.50 -4.48
N ASP A 63 -5.15 6.19 -4.77
CA ASP A 63 -5.67 6.35 -6.13
C ASP A 63 -4.72 7.17 -7.01
N ALA A 64 -3.99 8.12 -6.43
CA ALA A 64 -3.00 8.93 -7.13
C ALA A 64 -1.65 8.23 -7.32
N TRP A 65 -1.39 7.11 -6.63
CA TRP A 65 -0.09 6.45 -6.64
C TRP A 65 0.15 5.67 -7.94
N PRO A 66 1.35 5.78 -8.57
CA PRO A 66 2.49 6.58 -8.14
C PRO A 66 2.32 8.08 -8.47
N CYS A 67 2.75 8.93 -7.55
CA CYS A 67 2.66 10.40 -7.66
C CYS A 67 4.01 11.07 -7.36
N VAL A 68 4.17 12.33 -7.75
CA VAL A 68 5.41 13.11 -7.56
C VAL A 68 5.22 14.25 -6.57
N ARG A 69 6.32 14.76 -6.01
CA ARG A 69 6.30 15.95 -5.14
C ARG A 69 6.71 17.24 -5.86
N ASP A 70 7.41 17.09 -6.97
CA ASP A 70 7.93 18.19 -7.78
C ASP A 70 7.11 18.30 -9.08
N PRO A 71 6.50 19.46 -9.38
CA PRO A 71 5.76 19.68 -10.62
C PRO A 71 6.58 19.38 -11.89
N ALA A 72 7.90 19.59 -11.86
CA ALA A 72 8.78 19.31 -12.99
C ALA A 72 8.88 17.81 -13.33
N GLN A 73 8.47 16.93 -12.42
CA GLN A 73 8.52 15.48 -12.60
C GLN A 73 7.19 14.88 -13.09
N VAL A 74 6.16 15.70 -13.29
CA VAL A 74 4.85 15.25 -13.80
C VAL A 74 5.03 14.69 -15.21
N ARG A 75 4.57 13.45 -15.41
CA ARG A 75 4.72 12.72 -16.67
C ARG A 75 3.76 11.54 -16.76
N GLU A 76 3.51 11.09 -17.98
CA GLU A 76 2.85 9.81 -18.24
C GLU A 76 3.84 8.65 -18.01
N VAL A 77 3.36 7.57 -17.41
CA VAL A 77 4.11 6.34 -17.19
C VAL A 77 3.21 5.12 -17.41
N GLU A 78 3.83 3.97 -17.62
CA GLU A 78 3.16 2.67 -17.54
C GLU A 78 3.30 2.14 -16.12
N ALA A 79 2.27 2.29 -15.29
CA ALA A 79 2.25 1.76 -13.94
C ALA A 79 2.03 0.25 -13.96
N ILE A 80 2.81 -0.49 -13.19
CA ILE A 80 2.65 -1.93 -13.01
C ILE A 80 1.72 -2.16 -11.82
N ARG A 81 0.58 -2.77 -12.06
CA ARG A 81 -0.42 -3.12 -11.06
C ARG A 81 -0.46 -4.62 -10.84
N MET A 82 -0.78 -5.02 -9.62
CA MET A 82 -0.90 -6.42 -9.25
C MET A 82 -2.23 -6.65 -8.55
N ARG A 83 -2.96 -7.66 -9.02
CA ARG A 83 -4.08 -8.20 -8.26
C ARG A 83 -3.53 -9.24 -7.31
N LEU A 84 -3.89 -9.12 -6.05
CA LEU A 84 -3.36 -9.94 -4.97
C LEU A 84 -4.50 -10.65 -4.26
N ARG A 85 -4.36 -11.96 -4.04
CA ARG A 85 -5.24 -12.73 -3.16
C ARG A 85 -4.66 -12.71 -1.75
N VAL A 86 -5.37 -12.06 -0.83
CA VAL A 86 -4.92 -11.91 0.56
C VAL A 86 -4.83 -13.27 1.24
N ASP A 87 -3.69 -13.55 1.89
CA ASP A 87 -3.45 -14.79 2.62
C ASP A 87 -3.46 -14.54 4.14
N SER A 88 -2.71 -13.54 4.61
CA SER A 88 -2.66 -13.16 6.02
C SER A 88 -2.25 -11.70 6.18
N TRP A 89 -2.55 -11.10 7.34
CA TRP A 89 -2.24 -9.70 7.62
C TRP A 89 -2.10 -9.45 9.11
N ASP A 90 -1.39 -8.38 9.45
CA ASP A 90 -1.41 -7.75 10.76
C ASP A 90 -1.65 -6.24 10.59
N THR A 91 -2.60 -5.70 11.35
CA THR A 91 -3.07 -4.32 11.24
C THR A 91 -3.17 -3.67 12.60
N PRO A 92 -2.99 -2.35 12.71
CA PRO A 92 -3.26 -1.62 13.95
C PRO A 92 -4.76 -1.67 14.28
N TRP A 93 -5.09 -2.09 15.49
CA TRP A 93 -6.48 -2.18 15.96
C TRP A 93 -6.95 -0.91 16.70
N SER A 94 -6.03 -0.11 17.23
CA SER A 94 -6.32 1.12 17.99
C SER A 94 -5.51 2.31 17.49
N ARG A 95 -6.03 3.53 17.72
CA ARG A 95 -5.30 4.78 17.43
C ARG A 95 -4.04 4.98 18.27
N GLN A 96 -3.91 4.23 19.38
CA GLN A 96 -2.71 4.23 20.21
C GLN A 96 -1.60 3.37 19.59
N HIS A 97 -1.95 2.44 18.70
CA HIS A 97 -1.01 1.55 18.00
C HIS A 97 -0.70 2.02 16.56
N GLY A 98 -1.44 3.01 16.04
CA GLY A 98 -1.19 3.62 14.73
C GLY A 98 -2.25 4.67 14.39
N HIS A 99 -1.85 5.79 13.78
CA HIS A 99 -2.76 6.92 13.54
C HIS A 99 -3.60 6.82 12.25
N GLY A 100 -3.55 5.68 11.57
CA GLY A 100 -4.16 5.46 10.27
C GLY A 100 -3.17 4.75 9.36
N GLY A 101 -3.51 4.69 8.08
CA GLY A 101 -2.72 3.99 7.08
C GLY A 101 -3.61 3.32 6.06
N TRP A 102 -2.99 2.63 5.12
CA TRP A 102 -3.68 1.74 4.20
C TRP A 102 -4.15 0.50 4.95
N LEU A 103 -3.32 -0.01 5.87
CA LEU A 103 -3.64 -1.07 6.81
C LEU A 103 -4.16 -0.48 8.12
N PHE A 104 -5.47 -0.55 8.35
CA PHE A 104 -6.06 -0.08 9.59
C PHE A 104 -7.31 -0.89 9.96
N ARG A 105 -7.38 -1.37 11.21
CA ARG A 105 -8.52 -2.12 11.77
C ARG A 105 -9.04 -3.23 10.85
N GLY A 106 -8.14 -4.11 10.42
CA GLY A 106 -8.50 -5.24 9.55
C GLY A 106 -8.93 -4.85 8.13
N HIS A 107 -8.52 -3.68 7.64
CA HIS A 107 -8.82 -3.24 6.28
C HIS A 107 -7.55 -2.88 5.52
N PHE A 108 -7.62 -3.04 4.19
CA PHE A 108 -6.76 -2.35 3.22
C PHE A 108 -7.58 -1.27 2.55
N LEU A 109 -7.33 -0.01 2.90
CA LEU A 109 -8.12 1.15 2.52
C LEU A 109 -9.59 0.89 2.83
N ASP A 110 -10.46 0.77 1.82
CA ASP A 110 -11.90 0.54 1.97
C ASP A 110 -12.29 -0.95 1.93
N THR A 111 -11.34 -1.85 1.72
CA THR A 111 -11.60 -3.29 1.62
C THR A 111 -11.35 -3.96 2.97
N GLU A 112 -12.36 -4.67 3.49
CA GLU A 112 -12.20 -5.53 4.66
C GLU A 112 -11.30 -6.72 4.30
N LEU A 113 -10.27 -6.96 5.12
CA LEU A 113 -9.34 -8.05 4.90
C LEU A 113 -9.94 -9.36 5.40
N LYS A 114 -10.01 -10.32 4.48
CA LYS A 114 -10.41 -11.71 4.70
C LYS A 114 -9.52 -12.60 3.84
N ALA A 115 -9.23 -13.80 4.31
CA ALA A 115 -8.49 -14.76 3.51
C ALA A 115 -9.22 -14.98 2.17
N GLY A 116 -8.48 -14.87 1.07
CA GLY A 116 -9.00 -15.03 -0.28
C GLY A 116 -9.55 -13.76 -0.94
N VAL A 117 -9.70 -12.63 -0.24
CA VAL A 117 -10.18 -11.38 -0.88
C VAL A 117 -9.13 -10.89 -1.89
N ILE A 118 -9.60 -10.35 -3.02
CA ILE A 118 -8.73 -9.76 -4.04
C ILE A 118 -8.61 -8.25 -3.81
N ILE A 119 -7.38 -7.77 -3.75
CA ILE A 119 -7.05 -6.33 -3.73
C ILE A 119 -6.18 -5.98 -4.93
N ASP A 120 -6.20 -4.72 -5.34
CA ASP A 120 -5.37 -4.19 -6.43
C ASP A 120 -4.38 -3.18 -5.87
N VAL A 121 -3.09 -3.42 -6.11
CA VAL A 121 -2.00 -2.63 -5.52
C VAL A 121 -0.97 -2.28 -6.60
N ASP A 122 -0.34 -1.11 -6.46
CA ASP A 122 0.80 -0.78 -7.28
C ASP A 122 1.99 -1.68 -6.95
N GLY A 123 2.65 -2.22 -7.97
CA GLY A 123 3.80 -3.09 -7.81
C GLY A 123 4.97 -2.41 -7.11
N SER A 124 5.08 -1.07 -7.17
CA SER A 124 6.15 -0.33 -6.48
C SER A 124 6.01 -0.33 -4.96
N LEU A 125 4.85 -0.74 -4.43
CA LEU A 125 4.54 -0.78 -3.00
C LEU A 125 4.73 -2.17 -2.39
N LEU A 126 5.13 -3.14 -3.21
CA LEU A 126 5.19 -4.54 -2.83
C LEU A 126 6.64 -5.00 -2.75
N GLU A 127 6.94 -5.70 -1.66
CA GLU A 127 8.18 -6.43 -1.47
C GLU A 127 7.96 -7.91 -1.83
N ARG A 128 9.04 -8.60 -2.20
CA ARG A 128 9.02 -10.06 -2.22
C ARG A 128 8.98 -10.55 -0.77
N CYS A 129 8.20 -11.58 -0.52
CA CYS A 129 8.31 -12.28 0.77
C CYS A 129 9.74 -12.81 0.91
N GLU A 130 10.37 -12.62 2.07
CA GLU A 130 11.61 -13.33 2.38
C GLU A 130 11.34 -14.84 2.22
N ALA A 131 12.24 -15.54 1.53
CA ALA A 131 12.30 -16.98 1.69
C ALA A 131 12.59 -17.21 3.17
N LEU A 132 11.67 -17.87 3.87
CA LEU A 132 11.97 -18.36 5.22
C LEU A 132 13.30 -19.13 5.12
N PRO A 133 14.29 -18.82 5.98
CA PRO A 133 15.51 -19.61 6.04
C PRO A 133 15.22 -21.09 6.31
#